data_AF-A0A443J1H0-F1
#
_entry.id   AF-A0A443J1H0-F1
#
_cell.length_a   1.000
_cell.length_b   1.000
_cell.length_c   1.000
_cell.angle_alpha   90.00
_cell.angle_beta   90.00
_cell.angle_gamma   90.00
#
_symmetry.space_group_name_H-M   'P 1'
#
loop_
_entity.id
_entity.type
_entity.pdbx_description
1 polymer ?
#
loop_
_entity_poly.entity_id
_entity_poly.type
_entity_poly.pdbx_seq_one_letter_code
_entity_poly.pdbx_strand_id
1 'polypeptide(L)' 'MTSLELDEMLTLRWPGVVRRVMGDLDANDFVRGFVRSIAKHGKRPNWQPTAKQEAIMRRLLTEYSGPQDPEFNPIEGD' A
#
# COMPACT_ATOMS: atom_id res chain seq x y z
N MET A 1 15.00 3.21 4.39
CA MET A 1 14.58 2.04 3.59
C MET A 1 15.57 1.85 2.46
N THR A 2 15.94 0.62 2.13
CA THR A 2 16.78 0.33 0.97
C THR A 2 15.97 0.41 -0.33
N SER A 3 16.64 0.53 -1.49
CA SER A 3 15.94 0.52 -2.79
C SER A 3 15.18 -0.78 -3.04
N LEU A 4 15.73 -1.93 -2.61
CA LEU A 4 15.07 -3.22 -2.72
C LEU A 4 13.81 -3.29 -1.85
N GLU A 5 13.90 -2.87 -0.59
CA GLU A 5 12.75 -2.82 0.32
C GLU A 5 11.63 -1.90 -0.22
N LEU A 6 12.00 -0.76 -0.82
CA LEU A 6 11.05 0.13 -1.44
C LEU A 6 10.35 -0.53 -2.64
N ASP A 7 11.10 -1.19 -3.51
CA ASP A 7 10.57 -1.88 -4.69
C ASP A 7 9.61 -3.00 -4.29
N GLU A 8 10.02 -3.86 -3.36
CA GLU A 8 9.17 -4.92 -2.81
C GLU A 8 7.90 -4.36 -2.18
N MET A 9 8.01 -3.28 -1.41
CA MET A 9 6.84 -2.63 -0.82
C MET A 9 5.91 -2.09 -1.90
N LEU A 10 6.42 -1.32 -2.88
CA LEU A 10 5.61 -0.70 -3.92
C LEU A 10 4.93 -1.73 -4.83
N THR A 11 5.62 -2.83 -5.11
CA THR A 11 5.15 -3.88 -6.03
C THR A 11 4.20 -4.85 -5.33
N LEU A 12 4.55 -5.33 -4.13
CA LEU A 12 3.85 -6.44 -3.48
C LEU A 12 2.82 -5.99 -2.45
N ARG A 13 3.07 -4.90 -1.72
CA ARG A 13 2.28 -4.54 -0.53
C ARG A 13 1.42 -3.30 -0.74
N TRP A 14 1.97 -2.27 -1.38
CA TRP A 14 1.32 -0.97 -1.58
C TRP A 14 -0.01 -1.05 -2.33
N PRO A 15 -0.20 -1.91 -3.35
CA PRO A 15 -1.51 -2.08 -3.99
C PRO A 15 -2.60 -2.57 -3.02
N GLY A 16 -2.24 -3.34 -1.99
CA GLY A 16 -3.16 -3.73 -0.92
C GLY A 16 -3.56 -2.55 -0.03
N VAL A 17 -2.57 -1.73 0.37
CA VAL A 17 -2.80 -0.50 1.15
C VAL A 17 -3.71 0.45 0.39
N VAL A 18 -3.46 0.69 -0.90
CA VAL A 18 -4.30 1.56 -1.74
C VAL A 18 -5.74 1.06 -1.77
N ARG A 19 -5.97 -0.23 -2.02
CA ARG A 19 -7.32 -0.80 -2.04
C ARG A 19 -8.05 -0.62 -0.72
N ARG A 20 -7.39 -0.92 0.40
CA ARG A 20 -7.99 -0.81 1.73
C ARG A 20 -8.27 0.64 2.13
N VAL A 21 -7.32 1.55 1.95
CA VAL A 21 -7.52 2.99 2.22
C VAL A 21 -8.64 3.59 1.36
N MET A 22 -8.77 3.16 0.11
CA MET A 22 -9.83 3.67 -0.77
C MET A 22 -11.20 3.08 -0.41
N GLY A 23 -11.26 1.86 0.14
CA GLY A 23 -12.50 1.22 0.61
C GLY A 23 -12.91 1.58 2.04
N ASP A 24 -11.98 2.06 2.86
CA ASP A 24 -12.26 2.55 4.22
C ASP A 24 -13.08 3.84 4.16
N LEU A 25 -14.24 3.90 4.84
CA LEU A 25 -15.12 5.08 4.86
C LEU A 25 -14.60 6.18 5.79
N ASP A 26 -13.84 5.81 6.82
CA ASP A 26 -13.32 6.73 7.84
C ASP A 26 -11.94 7.31 7.45
N ALA A 27 -11.32 6.75 6.40
CA ALA A 27 -10.07 7.28 5.87
C ALA A 27 -10.25 8.72 5.35
N ASN A 28 -9.50 9.65 5.96
CA ASN A 28 -9.53 11.06 5.58
C ASN A 28 -8.87 11.33 4.21
N ASP A 29 -9.15 12.50 3.65
CA ASP A 29 -8.68 12.91 2.33
C ASP A 29 -7.15 12.97 2.23
N PHE A 30 -6.48 13.31 3.33
CA PHE A 30 -5.02 13.32 3.37
C PHE A 30 -4.46 11.92 3.13
N VAL A 31 -4.97 10.89 3.83
CA VAL A 31 -4.49 9.51 3.69
C VAL A 31 -4.78 8.98 2.28
N ARG A 32 -5.99 9.22 1.75
CA ARG A 32 -6.37 8.84 0.38
C ARG A 32 -5.49 9.52 -0.67
N GLY A 33 -5.18 10.81 -0.49
CA GLY A 33 -4.31 11.57 -1.37
C GLY A 33 -2.86 11.07 -1.30
N PHE A 34 -2.39 10.81 -0.08
CA PHE A 34 -1.04 10.31 0.18
C PHE A 34 -0.80 8.97 -0.51
N VAL A 35 -1.66 7.96 -0.31
CA VAL A 35 -1.45 6.63 -0.90
C VAL A 35 -1.44 6.65 -2.43
N ARG A 36 -2.32 7.46 -3.04
CA ARG A 36 -2.37 7.68 -4.48
C ARG A 36 -1.12 8.39 -4.99
N SER A 37 -0.63 9.39 -4.26
CA SER A 37 0.59 10.12 -4.63
C SER A 37 1.81 9.21 -4.64
N ILE A 38 1.95 8.32 -3.65
CA ILE A 38 3.05 7.36 -3.58
C ILE A 38 2.94 6.34 -4.72
N ALA A 39 1.75 5.79 -4.97
CA ALA A 39 1.53 4.84 -6.07
C ALA A 39 1.84 5.47 -7.45
N LYS A 40 1.61 6.77 -7.60
CA LYS A 40 1.94 7.52 -8.83
C LYS A 40 3.44 7.76 -8.95
N HIS A 41 4.10 8.23 -7.89
CA HIS A 41 5.53 8.56 -7.92
C HIS A 41 6.42 7.32 -7.95
N GLY A 42 6.01 6.23 -7.28
CA GLY A 42 6.73 4.96 -7.22
C GLY A 42 6.93 4.26 -8.57
N LYS A 43 6.20 4.67 -9.62
CA LYS A 43 6.42 4.20 -10.99
C LYS A 43 7.66 4.79 -11.67
N ARG A 44 8.30 5.81 -11.05
CA ARG A 44 9.46 6.49 -11.63
C ARG A 44 10.74 5.74 -11.21
N PRO A 45 11.64 5.40 -12.15
CA PRO A 45 12.78 4.50 -11.91
C PRO A 45 13.81 4.99 -10.87
N ASN A 46 13.83 6.29 -10.57
CA ASN A 46 14.76 6.89 -9.61
C ASN A 46 14.06 7.61 -8.46
N TRP A 47 12.76 7.37 -8.27
CA TRP A 47 12.05 8.02 -7.19
C TRP A 47 12.33 7.33 -5.86
N GLN A 48 12.60 8.15 -4.85
CA GLN A 48 12.77 7.71 -3.47
C GLN A 48 11.88 8.58 -2.58
N PRO A 49 11.19 8.00 -1.58
CA PRO A 49 10.46 8.78 -0.61
C PRO A 49 11.45 9.58 0.27
N THR A 50 11.02 10.76 0.70
CA THR A 50 11.67 11.48 1.80
C THR A 50 11.54 10.68 3.11
N ALA A 51 12.39 10.96 4.10
CA ALA A 51 12.32 10.29 5.41
C ALA A 51 10.93 10.39 6.06
N LYS A 52 10.23 11.53 5.90
CA LYS A 52 8.87 11.71 6.38
C LYS A 52 7.87 10.83 5.63
N GLN A 53 8.00 10.74 4.29
CA GLN A 53 7.15 9.86 3.49
C GLN A 53 7.38 8.40 3.87
N GLU A 54 8.63 7.97 4.04
CA GLU A 54 8.95 6.62 4.49
C GLU A 54 8.28 6.28 5.84
N ALA A 55 8.36 7.19 6.82
CA ALA A 55 7.72 6.97 8.12
C ALA A 55 6.20 6.78 8.00
N ILE A 56 5.53 7.59 7.16
CA ILE A 56 4.09 7.46 6.90
C ILE A 56 3.79 6.16 6.15
N MET A 57 4.59 5.81 5.14
CA MET A 57 4.43 4.56 4.37
C MET A 57 4.53 3.34 5.29
N ARG A 58 5.51 3.30 6.18
CA ARG A 58 5.66 2.21 7.17
C ARG A 58 4.48 2.13 8.13
N ARG A 59 3.99 3.27 8.60
CA ARG A 59 2.79 3.32 9.46
C ARG A 59 1.55 2.77 8.74
N LEU A 60 1.31 3.22 7.50
CA LEU A 60 0.17 2.77 6.70
C LEU A 60 0.28 1.30 6.32
N LEU A 61 1.49 0.78 6.10
CA LEU A 61 1.68 -0.65 5.97
C LEU A 61 1.20 -1.35 7.23
N THR A 62 1.69 -1.00 8.42
CA THR A 62 1.26 -1.66 9.66
C THR A 62 -0.25 -1.57 9.88
N GLU A 63 -0.86 -0.42 9.62
CA GLU A 63 -2.30 -0.19 9.81
C GLU A 63 -3.15 -0.96 8.79
N TYR A 64 -2.74 -1.01 7.52
CA TYR A 64 -3.55 -1.55 6.42
C TYR A 64 -3.00 -2.84 5.82
N SER A 65 -1.93 -3.44 6.32
CA SER A 65 -1.38 -4.72 5.85
C SER A 65 -1.79 -5.93 6.70
N GLY A 66 -2.81 -5.80 7.56
CA GLY A 66 -3.38 -6.92 8.32
C GLY A 66 -3.69 -8.14 7.44
N PRO A 67 -3.77 -9.36 8.00
CA PRO A 67 -3.89 -10.59 7.24
C PRO A 67 -4.97 -10.45 6.17
N GLN A 68 -4.64 -10.85 4.93
CA GLN A 68 -5.72 -11.17 4.00
C GLN A 68 -6.48 -12.31 4.64
N ASP A 69 -7.78 -12.17 4.88
CA ASP A 69 -8.61 -13.36 4.99
C ASP A 69 -8.43 -14.10 3.66
N PRO A 70 -7.77 -15.27 3.63
CA PRO A 70 -7.78 -16.11 2.46
C PRO A 70 -9.02 -16.99 2.60
N GLU A 71 -10.22 -16.41 2.58
CA GLU A 71 -11.42 -17.19 2.30
C GLU A 71 -11.85 -16.90 0.85
N PHE A 72 -10.87 -17.00 -0.06
CA PHE A 72 -11.18 -17.30 -1.44
C PHE A 72 -11.19 -18.82 -1.56
N ASN A 73 -12.38 -19.40 -1.51
CA ASN A 73 -12.62 -20.84 -1.72
C ASN A 73 -13.28 -21.01 -3.11
N PRO A 74 -12.52 -20.91 -4.22
CA PRO A 74 -13.11 -21.04 -5.54
C PRO A 74 -13.25 -22.52 -5.90
N ILE A 75 -14.48 -22.88 -6.26
CA ILE A 75 -14.93 -24.05 -7.04
C ILE A 75 -15.09 -25.37 -6.25
N GLU A 76 -16.23 -25.54 -5.58
CA GLU A 76 -16.89 -26.86 -5.58
C GLU A 76 -17.56 -27.00 -6.96
N GLY A 77 -16.97 -27.84 -7.81
CA GLY A 77 -17.59 -28.29 -9.04
C GLY A 77 -18.32 -29.60 -8.75
N ASP A 78 -19.66 -29.56 -8.87
CA ASP A 78 -20.50 -30.72 -9.18
C ASP A 78 -20.79 -30.72 -10.69
#